data_AF-A0A1W2GYL5-F1
#
_entry.id   AF-A0A1W2GYL5-F1
#
_cell.length_a   1.000
_cell.length_b   1.000
_cell.length_c   1.000
_cell.angle_alpha   90.00
_cell.angle_beta   90.00
_cell.angle_gamma   90.00
#
_symmetry.space_group_name_H-M   'P 1'
#
loop_
_entity.id
_entity.type
_entity.pdbx_description
1 polymer ?
#
loop_
_entity_poly.entity_id
_entity_poly.type
_entity_poly.pdbx_seq_one_letter_code
_entity_poly.pdbx_strand_id
1 'polypeptide(L)'
;MKSIEIQTDNKEIIEAFKKLAEAFNVKFTEKEDLTKAPNPSPSNDPYFENPGVLKGIKRGIEDSKAGRVVKLTREEREKLLGL
;
A
#
# COMPACT_ATOMS: atom_id res chain seq x y z
N MET A 1 14.89 -22.06 12.61
CA MET A 1 15.93 -21.24 11.95
C MET A 1 15.64 -19.78 12.34
N LYS A 2 16.62 -18.99 12.79
CA LYS A 2 16.39 -17.58 13.14
C LYS A 2 16.50 -16.74 11.86
N SER A 3 15.49 -15.92 11.54
CA SER A 3 15.47 -15.01 10.40
C SER A 3 15.29 -13.57 10.88
N ILE A 4 15.87 -12.62 10.14
CA ILE A 4 15.67 -11.18 10.34
C ILE A 4 14.84 -10.71 9.15
N GLU A 5 13.69 -10.09 9.43
CA GLU A 5 12.81 -9.51 8.41
C GLU A 5 12.82 -7.99 8.54
N ILE A 6 12.94 -7.29 7.42
CA ILE A 6 12.87 -5.83 7.32
C ILE A 6 11.85 -5.44 6.25
N GLN A 7 11.09 -4.37 6.50
CA GLN A 7 10.18 -3.77 5.51
C GLN A 7 10.63 -2.34 5.25
N THR A 8 11.09 -2.08 4.02
CA THR A 8 11.55 -0.75 3.60
C THR A 8 11.38 -0.60 2.09
N ASP A 9 11.08 0.62 1.66
CA ASP A 9 11.09 1.07 0.26
C ASP A 9 12.42 1.75 -0.13
N ASN A 10 13.34 1.91 0.83
CA ASN A 10 14.63 2.54 0.61
C ASN A 10 15.63 1.56 -0.03
N LYS A 11 15.97 1.82 -1.29
CA LYS A 11 16.90 1.01 -2.09
C LYS A 11 18.30 0.89 -1.47
N GLU A 12 18.80 1.94 -0.82
CA GLU A 12 20.13 1.92 -0.20
C GLU A 12 20.18 0.94 0.98
N ILE A 13 19.10 0.89 1.76
CA ILE A 13 18.96 -0.05 2.88
C ILE A 13 18.91 -1.49 2.34
N ILE A 14 18.13 -1.75 1.28
CA ILE A 14 18.04 -3.08 0.66
C ILE A 14 19.42 -3.57 0.19
N GLU A 15 20.18 -2.70 -0.49
CA GLU A 15 21.53 -3.03 -0.96
C GLU A 15 22.53 -3.25 0.18
N ALA A 16 22.45 -2.46 1.25
CA ALA A 16 23.28 -2.67 2.44
C ALA A 16 23.03 -4.04 3.08
N PHE A 17 21.77 -4.47 3.18
CA PHE A 17 21.40 -5.77 3.73
C PHE A 17 21.81 -6.95 2.84
N LYS A 18 21.76 -6.79 1.50
CA LYS A 18 22.27 -7.80 0.56
C LYS A 18 23.77 -8.04 0.77
N LYS A 19 24.57 -6.97 0.82
CA LYS A 19 26.02 -7.05 1.07
C LYS A 19 26.34 -7.68 2.42
N LEU A 20 25.56 -7.36 3.44
CA LEU A 20 25.71 -7.97 4.76
C LEU A 20 25.43 -9.48 4.71
N ALA A 21 24.34 -9.90 4.05
CA ALA A 21 24.01 -11.31 3.92
C ALA A 21 25.09 -12.11 3.16
N GLU A 22 25.66 -11.52 2.11
CA GLU A 22 26.82 -12.09 1.39
C GLU A 22 28.04 -12.23 2.30
N ALA A 23 28.40 -11.19 3.05
CA ALA A 23 29.57 -11.19 3.94
C ALA A 23 29.47 -12.27 5.04
N PHE A 24 28.26 -12.56 5.51
CA PHE A 24 28.01 -13.58 6.53
C PHE A 24 27.59 -14.95 5.96
N ASN A 25 27.58 -15.12 4.63
CA ASN A 25 27.14 -16.32 3.93
C ASN A 25 25.74 -16.81 4.38
N VAL A 26 24.82 -15.86 4.56
CA VAL A 26 23.42 -16.11 4.97
C VAL A 26 22.51 -15.92 3.77
N LYS A 27 21.47 -16.76 3.66
CA LYS A 27 20.45 -16.63 2.61
C LYS A 27 19.67 -15.33 2.78
N PHE A 28 19.73 -14.46 1.77
CA PHE A 28 18.86 -13.30 1.63
C PHE A 28 17.61 -13.67 0.83
N THR A 29 16.44 -13.14 1.19
CA THR A 29 15.20 -13.31 0.42
C THR A 29 14.42 -12.02 0.46
N GLU A 30 14.23 -11.41 -0.71
CA GLU A 30 13.35 -10.26 -0.88
C GLU A 30 11.92 -10.79 -1.01
N LYS A 31 11.04 -10.46 -0.06
CA LYS A 31 9.60 -10.76 -0.20
C LYS A 31 8.99 -9.66 -1.06
N GLU A 32 8.17 -10.07 -2.02
CA GLU A 32 7.42 -9.12 -2.85
C GLU A 32 6.57 -8.22 -1.97
N ASP A 33 6.58 -6.93 -2.32
CA ASP A 33 5.79 -5.91 -1.68
C ASP A 33 4.30 -6.19 -1.93
N LEU A 34 3.60 -6.67 -0.90
CA LEU A 34 2.15 -6.95 -0.95
C LEU A 34 1.33 -5.69 -1.28
N THR A 35 1.91 -4.48 -1.19
CA THR A 35 1.25 -3.24 -1.64
C THR A 35 1.22 -3.10 -3.17
N LYS A 36 1.95 -3.94 -3.91
CA LYS A 36 1.90 -4.03 -5.38
C LYS A 36 0.91 -5.08 -5.89
N ALA A 37 0.21 -5.78 -5.00
CA ALA A 37 -0.87 -6.66 -5.43
C ALA A 37 -1.89 -5.83 -6.25
N PRO A 38 -2.33 -6.32 -7.43
CA PRO A 38 -3.32 -5.59 -8.23
C PRO A 38 -4.62 -5.37 -7.44
N ASN A 39 -4.91 -6.25 -6.49
CA ASN A 39 -5.97 -6.12 -5.51
C ASN A 39 -5.40 -5.63 -4.15
N PRO A 40 -5.68 -4.38 -3.74
CA PRO A 40 -5.26 -3.83 -2.44
C PRO A 40 -6.02 -4.43 -1.24
N SER A 41 -7.03 -5.28 -1.45
CA SER A 41 -7.80 -5.89 -0.37
C SER A 41 -7.05 -7.07 0.26
N PRO A 42 -6.84 -7.08 1.59
CA PRO A 42 -6.26 -8.23 2.30
C PRO A 42 -7.09 -9.52 2.20
N SER A 43 -8.40 -9.41 1.92
CA SER A 43 -9.31 -10.54 1.71
C SER A 43 -9.46 -10.94 0.24
N ASN A 44 -8.73 -10.28 -0.67
CA ASN A 44 -8.85 -10.43 -2.11
C ASN A 44 -10.28 -10.17 -2.63
N ASP A 45 -10.92 -9.12 -2.12
CA ASP A 45 -12.28 -8.73 -2.48
C ASP A 45 -12.39 -8.39 -3.99
N PRO A 46 -13.25 -9.08 -4.77
CA PRO A 46 -13.43 -8.84 -6.21
C PRO A 46 -13.81 -7.41 -6.58
N TYR A 47 -14.36 -6.63 -5.63
CA TYR A 47 -14.63 -5.21 -5.82
C TYR A 47 -13.42 -4.46 -6.38
N PHE A 48 -12.22 -4.80 -5.92
CA PHE A 48 -10.98 -4.14 -6.35
C PHE A 48 -10.32 -4.78 -7.57
N GLU A 49 -10.89 -5.81 -8.17
CA GLU A 49 -10.44 -6.34 -9.46
C GLU A 49 -11.01 -5.52 -10.64
N ASN A 50 -12.06 -4.73 -10.39
CA ASN A 50 -12.67 -3.87 -11.40
C ASN A 50 -11.76 -2.67 -11.74
N PRO A 51 -11.30 -2.52 -13.00
CA PRO A 51 -10.42 -1.41 -13.40
C PRO A 51 -11.04 -0.02 -13.21
N GLY A 52 -12.38 0.10 -13.35
CA GLY A 52 -13.11 1.34 -13.13
C GLY A 52 -13.08 1.77 -11.66
N VAL A 53 -13.21 0.81 -10.74
CA VAL A 53 -13.11 1.04 -9.30
C VAL A 53 -11.70 1.49 -8.93
N LEU A 54 -10.67 0.78 -9.39
CA LEU A 54 -9.27 1.16 -9.14
C LEU A 54 -8.94 2.55 -9.70
N LYS A 55 -9.47 2.90 -10.88
CA LYS A 55 -9.30 4.23 -11.47
C LYS A 55 -9.96 5.31 -10.60
N GLY A 56 -11.14 5.05 -10.08
CA GLY A 56 -11.84 5.96 -9.15
C GLY A 56 -11.05 6.19 -7.86
N ILE A 57 -10.52 5.11 -7.27
CA ILE A 57 -9.69 5.18 -6.05
C ILE A 57 -8.42 6.01 -6.31
N LYS A 58 -7.70 5.72 -7.40
CA LYS A 58 -6.48 6.47 -7.78
C LYS A 58 -6.78 7.97 -7.92
N ARG A 59 -7.85 8.33 -8.61
CA ARG A 59 -8.29 9.72 -8.75
C ARG A 59 -8.60 10.35 -7.38
N GLY A 60 -9.31 9.64 -6.50
CA GLY A 60 -9.62 10.14 -5.17
C GLY A 60 -8.36 10.43 -4.33
N ILE A 61 -7.34 9.58 -4.44
CA ILE A 61 -6.03 9.80 -3.79
C ILE A 61 -5.35 11.05 -4.35
N GLU A 62 -5.34 11.23 -5.66
CA GLU A 62 -4.78 12.43 -6.31
C GLU A 62 -5.52 13.70 -5.90
N ASP A 63 -6.86 13.66 -5.89
CA ASP A 63 -7.70 14.77 -5.47
C ASP A 63 -7.43 15.14 -4.00
N SER A 64 -7.26 14.14 -3.12
CA SER A 64 -6.88 14.37 -1.72
C SER A 64 -5.50 15.02 -1.59
N LYS A 65 -4.50 14.57 -2.35
CA LYS A 65 -3.15 15.16 -2.33
C LYS A 65 -3.14 16.58 -2.88
N ALA A 66 -3.96 16.85 -3.89
CA ALA A 66 -4.10 18.18 -4.50
C ALA A 66 -5.03 19.12 -3.70
N GLY A 67 -5.62 18.68 -2.59
CA GLY A 67 -6.56 19.46 -1.79
C GLY A 67 -7.93 19.68 -2.45
N ARG A 68 -8.26 18.93 -3.51
CA ARG A 68 -9.57 18.93 -4.19
C ARG A 68 -10.58 18.08 -3.42
N VAL A 69 -10.72 18.34 -2.13
CA VAL A 69 -11.58 17.58 -1.22
C VAL A 69 -12.49 18.52 -0.44
N VAL A 70 -13.71 18.05 -0.15
CA VAL A 70 -14.62 18.71 0.78
C VAL A 70 -14.55 17.95 2.10
N LYS A 71 -14.22 18.66 3.17
CA LYS A 71 -14.31 18.10 4.53
C LYS A 71 -15.74 18.27 5.02
N LEU A 72 -16.34 17.19 5.46
CA LEU A 72 -17.69 17.17 6.02
C LEU A 72 -17.63 16.74 7.48
N THR A 73 -18.46 17.36 8.32
CA THR A 73 -18.74 16.86 9.65
C THR A 73 -19.56 15.57 9.57
N ARG A 74 -19.73 14.89 10.70
CA ARG A 74 -20.58 13.70 10.78
C ARG A 74 -22.02 14.02 10.41
N GLU A 75 -22.57 15.10 10.95
CA GLU A 75 -23.95 15.55 10.74
C GLU A 75 -24.21 15.90 9.26
N GLU A 76 -23.26 16.59 8.61
CA GLU A 76 -23.37 16.93 7.18
C GLU A 76 -23.39 15.69 6.29
N ARG A 77 -22.59 14.67 6.63
CA ARG A 77 -22.57 13.40 5.92
C ARG A 77 -23.85 12.59 6.11
N GLU A 78 -24.39 12.53 7.33
CA GLU A 78 -25.66 11.85 7.62
C GLU A 78 -26.81 12.46 6.81
N LYS A 79 -26.88 13.80 6.78
CA LYS A 79 -27.86 14.54 5.96
C LYS A 79 -27.75 14.24 4.45
N LEU A 80 -26.53 14.14 3.90
CA LEU A 80 -26.33 13.84 2.48
C LEU A 80 -26.72 12.40 2.12
N LEU A 81 -26.57 11.46 3.06
CA LEU A 81 -26.86 10.04 2.86
C LEU A 81 -28.30 9.67 3.23
N GLY A 82 -29.08 10.62 3.77
CA GLY A 82 -30.44 10.36 4.25
C GLY A 82 -30.48 9.44 5.48
N LEU A 83 -29.43 9.50 6.30
CA LEU A 83 -29.26 8.74 7.54
C LEU A 83 -29.61 9.58 8.76
#